data_AF-A0A957LCP2-F1
#
_entry.id   AF-A0A957LCP2-F1
#
_cell.length_a   1.000
_cell.length_b   1.000
_cell.length_c   1.000
_cell.angle_alpha   90.00
_cell.angle_beta   90.00
_cell.angle_gamma   90.00
#
_symmetry.space_group_name_H-M   'P 1'
#
loop_
_entity.id
_entity.type
_entity.pdbx_description
1 polymer ?
#
loop_
_entity_poly.entity_id
_entity_poly.type
_entity_poly.pdbx_seq_one_letter_code
_entity_poly.pdbx_strand_id
1 'polypeptide(L)'
;MTVDFDITPFIERPSIQLFVVNASGEKAGSLTVIETLDNKFGLVIHLRDKEPTETYEIHAHVYYASLEDGTRQTVHTLKKAFSIPQ
;
A
#
# COMPACT_ATOMS: atom_id res chain seq x y z
N MET A 1 4.48 -5.06 12.44
CA MET A 1 3.56 -6.11 11.95
C MET A 1 3.83 -6.38 10.49
N THR A 2 3.72 -7.63 10.06
CA THR A 2 3.82 -8.02 8.64
C THR A 2 2.44 -8.02 8.00
N VAL A 3 2.32 -7.43 6.81
CA VAL A 3 1.10 -7.51 6.00
C VAL A 3 1.46 -7.99 4.60
N ASP A 4 0.77 -9.03 4.16
CA ASP A 4 0.94 -9.62 2.83
C ASP A 4 -0.29 -9.35 1.96
N PHE A 5 -0.05 -9.12 0.67
CA PHE A 5 -1.09 -9.06 -0.35
C PHE A 5 -0.58 -9.53 -1.70
N ASP A 6 -1.50 -10.08 -2.50
CA ASP A 6 -1.25 -10.48 -3.87
C ASP A 6 -1.78 -9.40 -4.81
N ILE A 7 -0.97 -9.04 -5.81
CA ILE A 7 -1.40 -8.18 -6.91
C ILE A 7 -1.62 -9.03 -8.17
N THR A 8 -2.43 -8.51 -9.09
CA THR A 8 -2.65 -9.17 -10.39
C THR A 8 -1.29 -9.40 -11.07
N PRO A 9 -1.01 -10.62 -11.56
CA PRO A 9 0.19 -10.88 -12.33
C PRO A 9 0.35 -9.87 -13.48
N PHE A 10 1.60 -9.48 -13.74
CA PHE A 10 1.93 -8.40 -14.66
C PHE A 10 3.05 -8.82 -15.62
N ILE A 11 3.04 -8.26 -16.82
CA ILE A 11 4.10 -8.44 -17.82
C ILE A 11 5.15 -7.34 -17.67
N GLU A 12 4.69 -6.09 -17.56
CA GLU A 12 5.53 -4.93 -17.23
C GLU A 12 5.50 -4.66 -15.73
N ARG A 13 6.56 -4.09 -15.16
CA ARG A 13 6.67 -3.90 -13.71
C ARG A 13 5.84 -2.70 -13.26
N PRO A 14 4.77 -2.88 -12.46
CA PRO A 14 4.01 -1.76 -11.95
C PRO A 14 4.71 -1.14 -10.74
N SER A 15 4.37 0.11 -10.43
CA SER A 15 4.66 0.72 -9.14
C SER A 15 3.49 0.51 -8.17
N ILE A 16 3.77 0.56 -6.87
CA ILE A 16 2.75 0.45 -5.82
C ILE A 16 2.85 1.68 -4.92
N GLN A 17 1.74 2.36 -4.73
CA GLN A 17 1.59 3.38 -3.71
C GLN A 17 0.68 2.86 -2.62
N LEU A 18 1.16 2.91 -1.39
CA LEU A 18 0.46 2.39 -0.23
C LEU A 18 0.30 3.48 0.82
N PHE A 19 -0.89 3.55 1.41
CA PHE A 19 -1.19 4.38 2.57
C PHE A 19 -1.76 3.51 3.68
N VAL A 20 -1.40 3.81 4.92
CA VAL A 20 -2.08 3.27 6.09
C VAL A 20 -2.93 4.38 6.68
N VAL A 21 -4.19 4.08 6.96
CA VAL A 21 -5.09 4.97 7.68
C VAL A 21 -5.51 4.36 9.02
N ASN A 22 -5.61 5.18 10.05
CA ASN A 22 -6.12 4.79 11.36
C ASN A 22 -7.65 4.75 11.37
N ALA A 23 -8.27 4.33 12.49
CA ALA A 23 -9.73 4.27 12.62
C ALA A 23 -10.44 5.62 12.43
N SER A 24 -9.73 6.74 12.65
CA SER A 24 -10.20 8.11 12.43
C SER A 24 -10.07 8.56 10.97
N GLY A 25 -9.50 7.73 10.09
CA GLY A 25 -9.24 8.04 8.69
C GLY A 25 -7.96 8.86 8.44
N GLU A 26 -7.15 9.09 9.47
CA GLU A 26 -5.91 9.85 9.37
C GLU A 26 -4.76 8.97 8.88
N LYS A 27 -3.81 9.55 8.14
CA LYS A 27 -2.65 8.80 7.61
C LYS A 27 -1.68 8.45 8.73
N ALA A 28 -1.54 7.16 9.00
CA ALA A 28 -0.59 6.60 9.96
C ALA A 28 0.75 6.20 9.32
N GLY A 29 0.81 6.14 7.98
CA GLY A 29 2.02 5.84 7.23
C GLY A 29 1.82 5.77 5.72
N SER A 30 2.91 5.73 4.97
CA SER A 30 2.89 5.51 3.53
C SER A 30 4.16 4.80 3.05
N LEU A 31 4.05 4.13 1.91
CA LEU A 31 5.15 3.49 1.21
C LEU A 31 4.94 3.67 -0.29
N THR A 32 6.03 3.87 -1.03
CA THR A 32 6.01 3.78 -2.50
C THR A 32 7.07 2.78 -2.93
N VAL A 33 6.67 1.84 -3.78
CA VAL A 33 7.54 0.88 -4.43
C VAL A 33 7.55 1.23 -5.91
N ILE A 34 8.74 1.45 -6.44
CA ILE A 34 8.94 1.70 -7.87
C ILE A 34 9.38 0.40 -8.50
N GLU A 35 8.70 0.01 -9.58
CA GLU A 35 9.00 -1.21 -10.36
C GLU A 35 9.04 -2.51 -9.53
N THR A 36 7.86 -2.99 -9.14
CA THR A 36 7.68 -4.22 -8.36
C THR A 36 8.21 -5.44 -9.11
N LEU A 37 8.92 -6.32 -8.39
CA LEU A 37 9.56 -7.50 -8.97
C LEU A 37 8.68 -8.76 -8.96
N ASP A 38 7.80 -8.90 -7.97
CA ASP A 38 6.97 -10.09 -7.75
C ASP A 38 5.51 -9.68 -7.57
N ASN A 39 4.58 -10.57 -7.90
CA ASN A 39 3.15 -10.35 -7.69
C ASN A 39 2.71 -10.65 -6.25
N LYS A 40 3.59 -11.22 -5.43
CA LYS A 40 3.42 -11.35 -3.98
C LYS A 40 4.20 -10.27 -3.26
N PHE A 41 3.51 -9.50 -2.43
CA PHE A 41 4.12 -8.41 -1.70
C PHE A 41 3.92 -8.56 -0.20
N GLY A 42 5.03 -8.63 0.52
CA GLY A 42 5.07 -8.63 1.99
C GLY A 42 5.83 -7.42 2.49
N LEU A 43 5.31 -6.77 3.52
CA LEU A 43 5.94 -5.58 4.10
C LEU A 43 5.80 -5.57 5.62
N VAL A 44 6.75 -4.91 6.27
CA VAL A 44 6.70 -4.63 7.71
C VAL A 44 6.55 -3.12 7.89
N ILE A 45 5.46 -2.69 8.53
CA ILE A 45 5.25 -1.28 8.87
C ILE A 45 5.46 -1.04 10.36
N HIS A 46 6.15 0.06 10.64
CA HIS A 46 6.16 0.72 11.94
C HIS A 46 5.20 1.91 11.87
N LEU A 47 4.06 1.82 12.56
CA LEU A 47 3.12 2.92 12.64
C LEU A 47 3.63 3.94 13.65
N ARG A 48 3.63 5.21 13.27
CA ARG A 48 4.00 6.32 14.15
C ARG A 48 2.82 7.27 14.29
N ASP A 49 1.71 6.73 14.79
CA ASP A 49 0.57 7.55 15.17
C ASP A 49 0.86 8.30 16.46
N LYS A 50 0.37 9.54 16.50
CA LYS A 50 0.36 10.35 17.73
C LYS A 50 -0.64 9.78 18.74
N GLU A 51 -1.75 9.24 18.25
CA GLU A 51 -2.82 8.59 19.02
C GLU A 51 -3.08 7.21 18.40
N PRO A 52 -2.39 6.15 18.87
CA PRO A 52 -2.56 4.81 18.33
C PRO A 52 -4.00 4.32 18.47
N THR A 53 -4.53 3.69 17.43
CA THR A 53 -5.86 3.08 17.44
C THR A 53 -5.76 1.56 17.42
N GLU A 54 -6.85 0.86 17.71
CA GLU A 54 -6.87 -0.62 17.67
C GLU A 54 -6.89 -1.18 16.25
N THR A 55 -7.41 -0.41 15.27
CA THR A 55 -7.68 -0.86 13.91
C THR A 55 -7.17 0.11 12.87
N TYR A 56 -6.60 -0.44 11.80
CA TYR A 56 -6.01 0.28 10.69
C TYR A 56 -6.45 -0.32 9.36
N GLU A 57 -6.36 0.45 8.28
CA GLU A 57 -6.59 -0.02 6.91
C GLU A 57 -5.41 0.34 6.00
N ILE A 58 -4.92 -0.66 5.26
CA ILE A 58 -4.00 -0.47 4.13
C ILE A 58 -4.80 -0.17 2.88
N HIS A 59 -4.41 0.89 2.17
CA HIS A 59 -4.89 1.24 0.83
C HIS A 59 -3.70 1.14 -0.12
N ALA A 60 -3.71 0.14 -1.00
CA ALA A 60 -2.67 -0.04 -2.00
C ALA A 60 -3.22 0.23 -3.40
N HIS A 61 -2.52 1.08 -4.14
CA HIS A 61 -2.79 1.41 -5.54
C HIS A 61 -1.63 0.91 -6.38
N VAL A 62 -1.91 -0.06 -7.26
CA VAL A 62 -0.96 -0.56 -8.25
C VAL A 62 -1.15 0.24 -9.52
N TYR A 63 -0.08 0.84 -10.04
CA TYR A 63 -0.16 1.76 -11.17
C TYR A 63 1.03 1.65 -12.11
N TYR A 64 0.81 2.01 -13.37
CA TYR A 64 1.87 2.32 -14.33
C TYR A 64 1.99 3.84 -14.45
N ALA A 65 3.22 4.34 -14.54
CA ALA A 65 3.50 5.74 -14.76
C ALA A 65 4.16 5.92 -16.13
N SER A 66 3.58 6.80 -16.95
CA SER A 66 4.19 7.20 -18.21
C SER A 66 5.28 8.23 -17.95
N LEU A 67 6.48 7.97 -18.49
CA LEU A 67 7.60 8.91 -18.39
C LEU A 67 7.46 10.09 -19.37
N GLU A 68 6.65 9.95 -20.42
CA GLU A 68 6.51 10.96 -21.47
C GLU A 68 5.59 12.11 -21.05
N ASP A 69 4.45 11.80 -20.43
CA ASP A 69 3.42 12.77 -20.05
C ASP A 69 3.17 12.84 -18.53
N GLY A 70 3.86 12.01 -17.74
CA GLY A 70 3.71 11.96 -16.28
C GLY A 70 2.39 11.38 -15.80
N THR A 71 1.57 10.82 -16.69
CA THR A 71 0.27 10.26 -16.32
C THR A 71 0.44 8.98 -15.51
N ARG A 72 -0.50 8.76 -14.58
CA ARG A 72 -0.57 7.53 -13.78
C ARG A 72 -1.87 6.81 -14.08
N GLN A 73 -1.76 5.53 -14.43
CA GLN A 73 -2.90 4.66 -14.61
C GLN A 73 -2.92 3.63 -13.47
N THR A 74 -3.86 3.79 -12.54
CA THR A 74 -4.12 2.77 -11.52
C THR A 74 -4.83 1.58 -12.17
N VAL A 75 -4.23 0.40 -12.05
CA VAL A 75 -4.73 -0.84 -12.66
C VAL A 75 -5.31 -1.81 -11.63
N HIS A 76 -4.97 -1.64 -10.35
CA HIS A 76 -5.52 -2.45 -9.25
C HIS A 76 -5.56 -1.60 -7.98
N THR A 77 -6.66 -1.67 -7.24
CA THR A 77 -6.76 -1.12 -5.87
C THR A 77 -7.08 -2.22 -4.88
N LEU A 78 -6.35 -2.26 -3.77
CA LEU A 78 -6.53 -3.23 -2.69
C LEU A 78 -6.76 -2.48 -1.37
N LYS A 79 -7.67 -3.00 -0.56
CA LYS A 79 -7.89 -2.56 0.81
C LYS A 79 -7.81 -3.73 1.76
N LYS A 80 -7.07 -3.56 2.86
CA LYS A 80 -6.90 -4.61 3.89
C LYS A 80 -6.89 -4.00 5.27
N ALA A 81 -7.89 -4.35 6.08
CA ALA A 81 -7.93 -3.99 7.49
C ALA A 81 -7.02 -4.90 8.31
N PHE A 82 -6.46 -4.37 9.39
CA PHE A 82 -5.71 -5.11 10.38
C PHE A 82 -5.84 -4.47 11.76
N SER A 83 -5.65 -5.26 12.81
CA SER A 83 -5.66 -4.78 14.20
C SER A 83 -4.30 -5.00 14.86
N ILE A 84 -3.91 -4.08 15.75
CA ILE A 84 -2.70 -4.22 16.54
C ILE A 84 -3.10 -4.67 17.94
N PRO A 85 -2.66 -5.87 18.40
CA PRO A 85 -2.84 -6.26 19.79
C PRO A 85 -2.11 -5.25 20.70
N GLN A 86 -2.80 -4.75 21.72
CA GLN A 86 -2.20 -3.91 22.76
C GLN A 86 -1.38 -4.75 23.75
#